data_AF-A0A0N4YX91-F1
#
_entry.id   AF-A0A0N4YX91-F1
#
_cell.length_a   1.000
_cell.length_b   1.000
_cell.length_c   1.000
_cell.angle_alpha   90.00
_cell.angle_beta   90.00
_cell.angle_gamma   90.00
#
_symmetry.space_group_name_H-M   'P 1'
#
loop_
_entity.id
_entity.type
_entity.pdbx_description
1 polymer ?
#
loop_
_entity_poly.entity_id
_entity_poly.type
_entity_poly.pdbx_seq_one_letter_code
_entity_poly.pdbx_strand_id
1 'polypeptide(L)'
;MSLAEELMADFEEEDADELEQMMENMKGEDDIEEATELVAGKSDYSSVYDVAKMTLTDEYRELMSTLAAELERTDEVHVTAPLESDPQYKLIVRLSHELLGQILAPATCIVVSVTASTTQGKSLEPDELNAVREACDLAEKLHTV
;
A
#
# COMPACT_ATOMS: atom_id res chain seq x y z
N MET A 1 -1.33 -0.04 -34.12
CA MET A 1 -1.63 0.93 -33.04
C MET A 1 -1.29 0.23 -31.73
N SER A 2 -0.58 0.91 -30.85
CA SER A 2 -0.18 0.35 -29.55
C SER A 2 -1.37 0.39 -28.58
N LEU A 3 -1.44 -0.53 -27.62
CA LEU A 3 -2.47 -0.53 -26.57
C LEU A 3 -2.51 0.82 -25.80
N ALA A 4 -1.35 1.47 -25.68
CA ALA A 4 -1.24 2.81 -25.08
C ALA A 4 -1.88 3.92 -25.94
N GLU A 5 -1.97 3.73 -27.25
CA GLU A 5 -2.62 4.67 -28.17
C GLU A 5 -4.15 4.54 -28.11
N GLU A 6 -4.65 3.32 -27.97
CA GLU A 6 -6.09 3.02 -27.79
C GLU A 6 -6.60 3.56 -26.44
N LEU A 7 -5.79 3.43 -25.38
CA LEU A 7 -6.15 3.93 -24.06
C LEU A 7 -6.18 5.48 -23.99
N MET A 8 -5.30 6.17 -24.72
CA MET A 8 -5.36 7.63 -24.80
C MET A 8 -6.55 8.13 -25.63
N ALA A 9 -6.94 7.39 -26.67
CA ALA A 9 -8.13 7.72 -27.45
C ALA A 9 -9.42 7.62 -26.61
N ASP A 10 -9.51 6.62 -25.72
CA ASP A 10 -10.64 6.47 -24.78
C ASP A 10 -10.76 7.66 -23.81
N PHE A 11 -9.63 8.30 -23.45
CA PHE A 11 -9.62 9.52 -22.61
C PHE A 11 -9.81 10.83 -23.38
N GLU A 12 -9.58 10.84 -24.69
CA GLU A 12 -9.80 12.02 -25.53
C GLU A 12 -11.26 12.15 -26.02
N GLU A 13 -12.05 11.07 -26.00
CA GLU A 13 -13.49 11.08 -26.35
C GLU A 13 -14.44 11.39 -25.18
N GLU A 14 -13.98 11.35 -23.92
CA GLU A 14 -14.76 11.85 -22.77
C GLU A 14 -14.60 13.37 -22.64
N ASP A 15 -15.52 14.08 -23.27
CA ASP A 15 -15.65 15.54 -23.33
C ASP A 15 -15.33 16.24 -21.99
N ALA A 16 -14.39 17.17 -22.03
CA ALA A 16 -14.03 18.07 -20.92
C ALA A 16 -15.23 18.84 -20.33
N ASP A 17 -16.35 18.91 -21.08
CA ASP A 17 -17.58 19.60 -20.71
C ASP A 17 -18.37 18.87 -19.59
N GLU A 18 -18.26 17.53 -19.46
CA GLU A 18 -18.92 16.79 -18.36
C GLU A 18 -18.19 16.96 -17.02
N LEU A 19 -16.85 17.03 -17.05
CA LEU A 19 -16.03 17.21 -15.85
C LEU A 19 -16.23 18.62 -15.24
N GLU A 20 -16.42 19.63 -16.09
CA GLU A 20 -16.63 21.01 -15.67
C GLU A 20 -18.03 21.22 -15.03
N GLN A 21 -19.06 20.53 -15.54
CA GLN A 21 -20.40 20.53 -14.92
C GLN A 21 -20.46 19.76 -13.59
N MET A 22 -19.68 18.68 -13.43
CA MET A 22 -19.58 17.99 -12.14
C MET A 22 -18.88 18.84 -11.07
N MET A 23 -17.89 19.65 -11.46
CA MET A 23 -17.20 20.58 -10.54
C MET A 23 -18.07 21.77 -10.12
N GLU A 24 -18.93 22.31 -10.99
CA GLU A 24 -19.86 23.40 -10.60
C GLU A 24 -20.94 22.92 -9.62
N ASN A 25 -21.42 21.68 -9.75
CA ASN A 25 -22.42 21.11 -8.85
C ASN A 25 -21.89 20.77 -7.45
N MET A 26 -20.57 20.72 -7.26
CA MET A 26 -19.93 20.45 -5.96
C MET A 26 -19.66 21.72 -5.13
N LYS A 27 -19.97 22.91 -5.66
CA LYS A 27 -19.65 24.20 -5.02
C LYS A 27 -20.79 24.78 -4.16
N GLY A 28 -21.88 24.04 -3.98
CA GLY A 28 -23.00 24.41 -3.13
C GLY A 28 -23.11 23.46 -1.94
N GLU A 29 -23.01 24.01 -0.74
CA GLU A 29 -23.13 23.36 0.59
C GLU A 29 -21.85 22.70 1.12
N ASP A 30 -20.95 23.56 1.62
CA ASP A 30 -19.92 23.25 2.61
C ASP A 30 -20.57 22.81 3.95
N ASP A 31 -21.11 21.60 4.00
CA ASP A 31 -21.40 20.90 5.27
C ASP A 31 -21.27 19.38 5.05
N ILE A 32 -20.03 18.93 4.79
CA ILE A 32 -19.69 17.53 4.95
C ILE A 32 -19.48 17.30 6.44
N GLU A 33 -20.55 16.87 7.15
CA GLU A 33 -20.42 16.36 8.53
C GLU A 33 -19.47 15.16 8.52
N GLU A 34 -18.32 15.32 9.19
CA GLU A 34 -17.36 14.26 9.43
C GLU A 34 -18.05 13.12 10.19
N ALA A 35 -18.33 12.02 9.49
CA ALA A 35 -18.88 10.82 10.10
C ALA A 35 -17.81 10.12 10.95
N THR A 36 -17.53 10.65 12.13
CA THR A 36 -16.82 9.90 13.17
C THR A 36 -17.73 8.79 13.66
N GLU A 37 -17.55 7.57 13.13
CA GLU A 37 -18.04 6.36 13.79
C GLU A 37 -17.33 6.25 15.14
N LEU A 38 -18.04 6.62 16.21
CA LEU A 38 -17.63 6.30 17.57
C LEU A 38 -17.71 4.77 17.74
N VAL A 39 -16.61 4.09 17.44
CA VAL A 39 -16.45 2.66 17.76
C VAL A 39 -16.44 2.54 19.28
N ALA A 40 -17.61 2.19 19.83
CA ALA A 40 -17.79 1.92 21.23
C ALA A 40 -17.01 0.66 21.62
N GLY A 41 -15.83 0.85 22.20
CA GLY A 41 -15.08 -0.21 22.86
C GLY A 41 -13.63 0.18 23.05
N LYS A 42 -13.27 0.60 24.27
CA LYS A 42 -11.86 0.61 24.70
C LYS A 42 -11.31 -0.78 24.46
N SER A 43 -10.41 -0.89 23.50
CA SER A 43 -9.69 -2.12 23.24
C SER A 43 -8.56 -2.22 24.27
N ASP A 44 -8.84 -2.92 25.36
CA ASP A 44 -7.87 -3.20 26.41
C ASP A 44 -6.84 -4.23 25.89
N TYR A 45 -5.91 -3.76 25.06
CA TYR A 45 -4.74 -4.53 24.64
C TYR A 45 -3.64 -4.34 25.69
N SER A 46 -3.17 -5.46 26.24
CA SER A 46 -2.18 -5.48 27.33
C SER A 46 -0.77 -5.74 26.84
N SER A 47 -0.65 -6.30 25.63
CA SER A 47 0.60 -6.68 25.02
C SER A 47 0.61 -6.34 23.53
N VAL A 48 1.78 -6.01 23.01
CA VAL A 48 1.99 -5.75 21.57
C VAL A 48 1.61 -6.98 20.73
N TYR A 49 1.70 -8.19 21.30
CA TYR A 49 1.24 -9.44 20.70
C TYR A 49 -0.29 -9.52 20.48
N ASP A 50 -1.07 -8.74 21.24
CA ASP A 50 -2.53 -8.72 21.12
C ASP A 50 -2.98 -8.01 19.83
N VAL A 51 -2.13 -7.13 19.30
CA VAL A 51 -2.33 -6.43 18.02
C VAL A 51 -1.52 -7.10 16.92
N ALA A 52 -0.29 -7.54 17.22
CA ALA A 52 0.60 -8.26 16.31
C ALA A 52 0.25 -9.76 16.16
N LYS A 53 -1.05 -10.12 16.16
CA LYS A 53 -1.52 -11.51 16.04
C LYS A 53 -0.93 -12.24 14.83
N MET A 54 -0.69 -11.49 13.75
CA MET A 54 -0.16 -12.01 12.50
C MET A 54 1.25 -12.59 12.65
N THR A 55 2.11 -11.99 13.48
CA THR A 55 3.49 -12.47 13.72
C THR A 55 3.54 -13.81 14.46
N LEU A 56 2.45 -14.16 15.15
CA LEU A 56 2.32 -15.41 15.90
C LEU A 56 1.80 -16.55 15.02
N THR A 57 1.11 -16.22 13.92
CA THR A 57 0.58 -17.20 12.97
C THR A 57 1.71 -18.00 12.33
N ASP A 58 1.46 -19.29 12.12
CA ASP A 58 2.44 -20.17 11.48
C ASP A 58 2.66 -19.80 10.00
N GLU A 59 1.61 -19.30 9.33
CA GLU A 59 1.68 -18.80 7.95
C GLU A 59 2.69 -17.65 7.77
N TYR A 60 2.69 -16.67 8.67
CA TYR A 60 3.63 -15.55 8.65
C TYR A 60 5.08 -16.01 8.87
N ARG A 61 5.29 -16.97 9.77
CA ARG A 61 6.63 -17.54 10.04
C ARG A 61 7.15 -18.33 8.84
N GLU A 62 6.30 -19.10 8.18
CA GLU A 62 6.66 -19.82 6.95
C GLU A 62 6.98 -18.85 5.80
N LEU A 63 6.18 -17.78 5.65
CA LEU A 63 6.41 -16.76 4.63
C LEU A 63 7.73 -16.01 4.85
N MET A 64 8.01 -15.60 6.09
CA MET A 64 9.27 -14.95 6.44
C MET A 64 10.49 -15.87 6.28
N SER A 65 10.35 -17.15 6.61
CA SER A 65 11.41 -18.14 6.35
C SER A 65 11.67 -18.32 4.86
N THR A 66 10.62 -18.30 4.03
CA THR A 66 10.72 -18.43 2.57
C THR A 66 11.36 -17.18 1.97
N LEU A 67 10.98 -15.99 2.43
CA LEU A 67 11.59 -14.72 2.04
C LEU A 67 13.09 -14.69 2.33
N ALA A 68 13.51 -15.12 3.52
CA ALA A 68 14.91 -15.14 3.91
C ALA A 68 15.75 -16.05 2.99
N ALA A 69 15.22 -17.23 2.64
CA ALA A 69 15.87 -18.15 1.71
C ALA A 69 15.98 -17.58 0.29
N GLU A 70 14.95 -16.87 -0.18
CA GLU A 70 14.94 -16.23 -1.49
C GLU A 70 15.86 -15.01 -1.58
N LEU A 71 16.07 -14.28 -0.47
CA LEU A 71 17.03 -13.18 -0.37
C LEU A 71 18.49 -13.65 -0.46
N GLU A 72 18.79 -14.87 -0.01
CA GLU A 72 20.13 -15.47 -0.07
C GLU A 72 20.44 -16.13 -1.42
N ARG A 73 19.48 -16.16 -2.36
CA ARG A 73 19.64 -16.82 -3.65
C ARG A 73 20.58 -16.01 -4.56
N THR A 74 21.64 -16.66 -5.04
CA THR A 74 22.63 -16.06 -5.97
C THR A 74 22.43 -16.45 -7.44
N ASP A 75 21.41 -17.25 -7.75
CA ASP A 75 21.14 -17.70 -9.13
C ASP A 75 20.50 -16.59 -9.98
N GLU A 76 20.95 -16.52 -11.24
CA GLU A 76 20.47 -15.55 -12.23
C GLU A 76 19.03 -15.88 -12.66
N VAL A 77 18.11 -14.92 -12.46
CA VAL A 77 16.67 -15.12 -12.71
C VAL A 77 16.41 -15.18 -14.21
N HIS A 78 16.18 -16.39 -14.72
CA HIS A 78 15.79 -16.63 -16.10
C HIS A 78 14.27 -16.41 -16.28
N VAL A 79 13.88 -15.30 -16.92
CA VAL A 79 12.47 -15.00 -17.26
C VAL A 79 12.02 -15.82 -18.48
N THR A 80 11.57 -17.06 -18.28
CA THR A 80 11.01 -17.93 -19.37
C THR A 80 9.49 -17.88 -19.47
N ALA A 81 8.81 -17.36 -18.45
CA ALA A 81 7.36 -17.43 -18.27
C ALA A 81 6.80 -16.03 -17.94
N PRO A 82 5.47 -15.82 -18.05
CA PRO A 82 4.84 -14.58 -17.60
C PRO A 82 5.23 -14.28 -16.16
N LEU A 83 5.57 -13.02 -15.87
CA LEU A 83 6.11 -12.58 -14.59
C LEU A 83 5.19 -12.93 -13.42
N GLU A 84 3.88 -13.01 -13.67
CA GLU A 84 2.83 -13.36 -12.70
C GLU A 84 2.89 -14.82 -12.24
N SER A 85 3.57 -15.69 -12.99
CA SER A 85 3.80 -17.09 -12.63
C SER A 85 5.02 -17.26 -11.73
N ASP A 86 5.89 -16.25 -11.68
CA ASP A 86 7.14 -16.30 -10.94
C ASP A 86 6.89 -16.36 -9.42
N PRO A 87 7.50 -17.31 -8.70
CA PRO A 87 7.30 -17.46 -7.27
C PRO A 87 7.76 -16.24 -6.46
N GLN A 88 8.80 -15.52 -6.89
CA GLN A 88 9.25 -14.28 -6.24
C GLN A 88 8.25 -13.14 -6.47
N TYR A 89 7.73 -12.99 -7.70
CA TYR A 89 6.68 -12.01 -7.99
C TYR A 89 5.44 -12.25 -7.11
N LYS A 90 4.99 -13.50 -6.98
CA LYS A 90 3.89 -13.87 -6.09
C LYS A 90 4.17 -13.57 -4.63
N LEU A 91 5.41 -13.79 -4.17
CA LEU A 91 5.81 -13.50 -2.79
C LEU A 91 5.77 -12.00 -2.50
N ILE A 92 6.30 -11.18 -3.42
CA ILE A 92 6.32 -9.72 -3.32
C ILE A 92 4.90 -9.16 -3.33
N VAL A 93 4.04 -9.64 -4.24
CA VAL A 93 2.64 -9.23 -4.31
C VAL A 93 1.87 -9.61 -3.05
N ARG A 94 2.11 -10.81 -2.51
CA ARG A 94 1.51 -11.24 -1.23
C ARG A 94 1.94 -10.37 -0.07
N LEU A 95 3.23 -10.10 0.08
CA LEU A 95 3.75 -9.23 1.14
C LEU A 95 3.23 -7.81 1.04
N SER A 96 3.19 -7.25 -0.18
CA SER A 96 2.61 -5.92 -0.41
C SER A 96 1.12 -5.89 -0.03
N HIS A 97 0.34 -6.88 -0.45
CA HIS A 97 -1.07 -6.98 -0.12
C HIS A 97 -1.31 -7.20 1.39
N GLU A 98 -0.50 -8.02 2.05
CA GLU A 98 -0.69 -8.37 3.47
C GLU A 98 -0.28 -7.24 4.42
N LEU A 99 0.72 -6.43 4.03
CA LEU A 99 1.26 -5.34 4.84
C LEU A 99 0.57 -3.99 4.57
N LEU A 100 0.32 -3.66 3.30
CA LEU A 100 -0.29 -2.38 2.90
C LEU A 100 -1.81 -2.48 2.72
N GLY A 101 -2.34 -3.66 2.37
CA GLY A 101 -3.77 -3.84 2.08
C GLY A 101 -4.70 -3.69 3.28
N GLN A 102 -4.16 -3.74 4.50
CA GLN A 102 -4.94 -3.43 5.72
C GLN A 102 -5.10 -1.91 5.96
N ILE A 103 -4.27 -1.09 5.30
CA ILE A 103 -4.17 0.36 5.52
C ILE A 103 -4.64 1.14 4.28
N LEU A 104 -4.38 0.61 3.09
CA LEU A 104 -4.62 1.27 1.81
C LEU A 104 -5.53 0.42 0.92
N ALA A 105 -6.36 1.08 0.11
CA ALA A 105 -7.18 0.39 -0.88
C ALA A 105 -6.31 -0.37 -1.91
N PRO A 106 -6.82 -1.45 -2.53
CA PRO A 106 -6.06 -2.25 -3.49
C PRO A 106 -5.48 -1.44 -4.66
N ALA A 107 -6.25 -0.47 -5.17
CA ALA A 107 -5.78 0.43 -6.24
C ALA A 107 -4.57 1.26 -5.80
N THR A 108 -4.61 1.80 -4.57
CA THR A 108 -3.49 2.57 -3.99
C THR A 108 -2.26 1.69 -3.77
N CYS A 109 -2.44 0.44 -3.32
CA CYS A 109 -1.33 -0.52 -3.16
C CYS A 109 -0.61 -0.78 -4.49
N ILE A 110 -1.34 -0.90 -5.60
CA ILE A 110 -0.78 -1.08 -6.94
C ILE A 110 0.04 0.15 -7.35
N VAL A 111 -0.53 1.35 -7.20
CA VAL A 111 0.15 2.62 -7.54
C VAL A 111 1.42 2.79 -6.71
N VAL A 112 1.35 2.56 -5.39
CA VAL A 112 2.51 2.64 -4.49
C VAL A 112 3.59 1.62 -4.90
N SER A 113 3.20 0.39 -5.27
CA SER A 113 4.17 -0.64 -5.68
C SER A 113 4.88 -0.29 -7.00
N VAL A 114 4.15 0.22 -7.99
CA VAL A 114 4.74 0.66 -9.28
C VAL A 114 5.64 1.87 -9.06
N THR A 115 5.15 2.88 -8.33
CA THR A 115 5.92 4.10 -8.06
C THR A 115 7.17 3.82 -7.20
N ALA A 116 7.10 2.89 -6.24
CA ALA A 116 8.24 2.42 -5.46
C ALA A 116 9.31 1.71 -6.30
N SER A 117 8.93 1.10 -7.43
CA SER A 117 9.86 0.40 -8.32
C SER A 117 10.62 1.33 -9.26
N THR A 118 10.03 2.47 -9.63
CA THR A 118 10.60 3.41 -10.60
C THR A 118 10.99 4.77 -10.00
N THR A 119 10.83 4.94 -8.69
CA THR A 119 11.21 6.17 -7.99
C THR A 119 12.73 6.37 -8.02
N GLN A 120 13.15 7.59 -8.32
CA GLN A 120 14.54 8.03 -8.29
C GLN A 120 14.91 8.64 -6.92
N GLY A 121 14.16 8.30 -5.87
CA GLY A 121 14.40 8.78 -4.51
C GLY A 121 15.77 8.36 -3.96
N LYS A 122 16.21 9.06 -2.92
CA LYS A 122 17.41 8.69 -2.16
C LYS A 122 17.00 7.88 -0.94
N SER A 123 17.78 6.85 -0.61
CA SER A 123 17.61 6.13 0.65
C SER A 123 17.89 7.08 1.81
N LEU A 124 17.10 6.99 2.88
CA LEU A 124 17.31 7.79 4.08
C LEU A 124 18.51 7.26 4.85
N GLU A 125 19.26 8.17 5.47
CA GLU A 125 20.29 7.77 6.42
C GLU A 125 19.65 7.11 7.66
N PRO A 126 20.38 6.24 8.38
CA PRO A 126 19.83 5.51 9.53
C PRO A 126 19.23 6.43 10.60
N ASP A 127 19.89 7.56 10.87
CA ASP A 127 19.46 8.54 11.85
C ASP A 127 18.16 9.25 11.42
N GLU A 128 18.03 9.56 10.12
CA GLU A 128 16.82 10.18 9.56
C GLU A 128 15.64 9.22 9.60
N LEU A 129 15.86 7.96 9.22
CA LEU A 129 14.83 6.92 9.29
C LEU A 129 14.36 6.70 10.73
N ASN A 130 15.28 6.73 11.69
CA ASN A 130 14.93 6.54 13.09
C ASN A 130 14.11 7.71 13.63
N ALA A 131 14.45 8.95 13.26
CA ALA A 131 13.66 10.13 13.60
C ALA A 131 12.24 10.08 13.02
N VAL A 132 12.09 9.62 11.76
CA VAL A 132 10.77 9.44 11.14
C VAL A 132 9.95 8.38 11.86
N ARG A 133 10.58 7.26 12.26
CA ARG A 133 9.91 6.20 13.03
C ARG A 133 9.44 6.68 14.40
N GLU A 134 10.29 7.40 15.14
CA GLU A 134 9.89 7.98 16.43
C GLU A 134 8.70 8.94 16.29
N ALA A 135 8.66 9.73 15.21
CA ALA A 135 7.53 10.60 14.91
C ALA A 135 6.24 9.80 14.61
N CYS A 136 6.34 8.70 13.86
CA CYS A 136 5.21 7.80 13.62
C CYS A 136 4.69 7.16 14.91
N ASP A 137 5.58 6.67 15.78
CA ASP A 137 5.21 6.08 17.07
C ASP A 137 4.52 7.10 17.99
N LEU A 138 4.95 8.37 17.95
CA LEU A 138 4.30 9.44 18.70
C LEU A 138 2.92 9.78 18.13
N ALA A 139 2.79 9.84 16.80
CA ALA A 139 1.51 10.09 16.14
C ALA A 139 0.50 8.98 16.46
N GLU A 140 0.93 7.72 16.49
CA GLU A 140 0.08 6.59 16.88
C GLU A 140 -0.42 6.74 18.32
N LYS A 141 0.46 7.10 19.27
CA LYS A 141 0.10 7.36 20.68
C LYS A 141 -0.89 8.51 20.84
N LEU A 142 -0.79 9.54 20.00
CA LEU A 142 -1.74 10.67 20.01
C LEU A 142 -3.08 10.29 19.40
N HIS A 143 -3.09 9.40 18.41
CA HIS A 143 -4.32 8.90 17.79
C HIS A 143 -5.12 7.95 18.69
N THR A 144 -4.47 7.34 19.70
CA THR A 144 -5.13 6.45 20.67
C THR A 144 -5.74 7.17 21.89
N VAL A 145 -5.58 8.49 22.00
CA VAL A 145 -6.13 9.34 23.10
C VAL A 145 -7.42 10.01 22.65
#